data_AF-A0A2T1DVQ0-F1
#
_entry.id   AF-A0A2T1DVQ0-F1
#
_cell.length_a   1.000
_cell.length_b   1.000
_cell.length_c   1.000
_cell.angle_alpha   90.00
_cell.angle_beta   90.00
_cell.angle_gamma   90.00
#
_symmetry.space_group_name_H-M   'P 1'
#
loop_
_entity.id
_entity.type
_entity.pdbx_description
1 polymer ?
#
loop_
_entity_poly.entity_id
_entity_poly.type
_entity_poly.pdbx_seq_one_letter_code
_entity_poly.pdbx_strand_id
1 'polypeptide(L)' 'MTSKTSEDYILPPDSIKAIRYAVYFESEWLWKEKNPVRRANASRRLAELTAKLADLEAEEAQNFVEQTVVDEVA' A
#
# COMPACT_ATOMS: atom_id res chain seq x y z
N MET A 1 17.66 16.87 21.93
CA MET A 1 16.81 15.68 21.77
C MET A 1 15.49 16.16 21.20
N THR A 2 15.29 16.04 19.90
CA THR A 2 14.02 16.41 19.26
C THR A 2 12.98 15.35 19.62
N SER A 3 11.97 15.76 20.37
CA SER A 3 10.80 14.94 20.68
C SER A 3 10.13 14.54 19.37
N LYS A 4 10.24 13.27 18.97
CA LYS A 4 9.42 12.69 17.90
C LYS A 4 7.97 12.76 18.33
N THR A 5 7.23 13.73 17.80
CA THR A 5 5.79 13.88 18.01
C THR A 5 5.07 12.71 17.35
N SER A 6 3.98 12.24 17.96
CA SER A 6 3.22 11.05 17.52
C SER A 6 2.63 11.15 16.11
N GLU A 7 2.65 12.34 15.51
CA GLU A 7 2.21 12.64 14.16
C GLU A 7 3.06 11.95 13.09
N ASP A 8 4.33 11.62 13.37
CA ASP A 8 5.23 10.89 12.45
C ASP A 8 4.73 9.47 12.09
N TYR A 9 3.78 8.92 12.86
CA TYR A 9 3.23 7.57 12.65
C TYR A 9 1.91 7.57 11.86
N ILE A 10 1.36 8.75 11.54
CA ILE A 10 0.10 8.85 10.78
C ILE A 10 0.44 8.72 9.30
N LEU A 11 0.11 7.58 8.71
CA LEU A 11 0.22 7.40 7.26
C LEU A 11 -0.99 8.05 6.58
N PRO A 12 -0.77 8.87 5.53
CA PRO A 12 -1.86 9.33 4.68
C PRO A 12 -2.61 8.11 4.12
N PRO A 13 -3.97 8.11 4.09
CA PRO A 13 -4.76 6.95 3.69
C PRO A 13 -4.41 6.41 2.30
N ASP A 14 -4.04 7.31 1.39
CA ASP A 14 -3.72 7.00 0.00
C ASP A 14 -2.21 6.89 -0.26
N SER A 15 -1.37 6.95 0.78
CA SER A 15 0.05 6.69 0.62
C SER A 15 0.30 5.23 0.23
N ILE A 16 1.28 4.99 -0.64
CA ILE A 16 1.67 3.65 -1.07
C ILE A 16 1.94 2.73 0.13
N LYS A 17 2.58 3.26 1.18
CA LYS A 17 2.86 2.56 2.43
C LYS A 17 1.59 2.16 3.19
N ALA A 18 0.59 3.05 3.27
CA ALA A 18 -0.69 2.71 3.90
C ALA A 18 -1.41 1.59 3.13
N ILE A 19 -1.43 1.67 1.80
CA ILE A 19 -2.05 0.65 0.95
C ILE A 19 -1.30 -0.69 1.05
N ARG A 20 0.03 -0.72 1.11
CA ARG A 20 0.83 -1.93 1.39
C ARG A 20 0.39 -2.61 2.68
N TYR A 21 0.21 -1.85 3.77
CA TYR A 21 -0.28 -2.42 5.04
C TYR A 21 -1.73 -2.89 4.95
N ALA A 22 -2.60 -2.16 4.25
CA ALA A 22 -3.99 -2.58 4.08
C ALA A 22 -4.08 -3.93 3.34
N VAL A 23 -3.31 -4.11 2.26
CA VAL A 23 -3.21 -5.40 1.55
C VAL A 23 -2.72 -6.52 2.48
N TYR A 24 -1.67 -6.26 3.27
CA TYR A 24 -1.13 -7.22 4.21
C TYR A 24 -2.18 -7.69 5.24
N PHE A 25 -2.86 -6.74 5.90
CA PHE A 25 -3.85 -7.07 6.95
C PHE A 25 -5.10 -7.75 6.39
N GLU A 26 -5.59 -7.33 5.22
CA GLU A 26 -6.75 -7.97 4.58
C GLU A 26 -6.41 -9.40 4.11
N SER A 27 -5.19 -9.63 3.62
CA SER A 27 -4.69 -10.98 3.31
C SER A 27 -4.64 -11.87 4.56
N GLU A 28 -4.04 -11.38 5.65
CA GLU A 28 -3.99 -12.08 6.94
C GLU A 28 -5.41 -12.40 7.47
N TRP A 29 -6.34 -11.47 7.33
CA TRP A 29 -7.73 -11.67 7.74
C TRP A 29 -8.42 -12.75 6.89
N LEU A 30 -8.22 -12.70 5.57
CA LEU A 30 -8.80 -13.66 4.63
C LEU A 30 -8.42 -15.11 4.98
N TRP A 31 -7.16 -15.35 5.35
CA TRP A 31 -6.68 -16.67 5.73
C TRP A 31 -7.23 -17.16 7.08
N LYS A 32 -7.63 -16.25 7.97
CA LYS A 32 -8.16 -16.58 9.31
C LYS A 32 -9.69 -16.70 9.34
N GLU A 33 -10.40 -16.13 8.36
CA GLU A 33 -11.86 -16.10 8.34
C GLU A 33 -12.48 -17.44 7.92
N LYS A 34 -13.39 -17.94 8.76
CA LYS A 34 -14.07 -19.23 8.59
C LYS A 34 -15.42 -19.07 7.91
N ASN A 35 -16.08 -17.93 8.08
CA ASN A 35 -17.39 -17.66 7.50
C ASN A 35 -17.25 -17.35 5.99
N PRO A 36 -17.92 -18.10 5.09
CA PRO A 36 -17.74 -17.95 3.65
C PRO A 36 -18.24 -16.60 3.10
N VAL A 37 -19.30 -16.03 3.67
CA VAL A 37 -19.83 -14.73 3.23
C VAL A 37 -18.85 -13.61 3.56
N ARG A 38 -18.32 -13.63 4.78
CA ARG A 38 -17.28 -12.69 5.23
C ARG A 38 -16.00 -12.84 4.41
N ARG A 39 -15.57 -14.07 4.17
CA ARG A 39 -14.41 -14.39 3.35
C ARG A 39 -14.56 -13.85 1.92
N ALA A 40 -15.71 -14.03 1.29
CA ALA A 40 -15.98 -13.49 -0.05
C ALA A 40 -15.86 -11.95 -0.08
N ASN A 41 -16.39 -11.26 0.94
CA ASN A 41 -16.30 -9.81 1.03
C ASN A 41 -14.84 -9.31 1.18
N ALA A 42 -14.02 -9.96 2.01
CA ALA A 42 -12.61 -9.57 2.08
C ALA A 42 -11.81 -9.98 0.87
N SER A 43 -12.12 -11.09 0.20
CA SER A 43 -11.47 -11.42 -1.08
C SER A 43 -11.69 -10.29 -2.09
N ARG A 44 -12.92 -9.76 -2.17
CA ARG A 44 -13.22 -8.62 -3.04
C ARG A 44 -12.44 -7.37 -2.63
N ARG A 45 -12.45 -7.03 -1.33
CA ARG A 45 -11.74 -5.84 -0.82
C ARG A 45 -10.23 -5.94 -1.01
N LEU A 46 -9.66 -7.12 -0.79
CA LEU A 46 -8.25 -7.39 -1.02
C LEU A 46 -7.90 -7.19 -2.50
N ALA A 47 -8.72 -7.70 -3.43
CA ALA A 47 -8.51 -7.49 -4.86
C ALA A 47 -8.52 -6.00 -5.25
N GLU A 48 -9.48 -5.22 -4.73
CA GLU A 48 -9.55 -3.77 -4.96
C GLU A 48 -8.30 -3.04 -4.43
N LEU A 49 -7.85 -3.38 -3.21
CA LEU A 49 -6.64 -2.80 -2.61
C LEU A 49 -5.37 -3.20 -3.36
N THR A 50 -5.26 -4.45 -3.80
CA THR A 50 -4.10 -4.94 -4.56
C THR A 50 -4.03 -4.30 -5.93
N ALA A 51 -5.17 -4.10 -6.61
CA ALA A 51 -5.20 -3.36 -7.87
C ALA A 51 -4.70 -1.93 -7.68
N LYS A 52 -5.24 -1.20 -6.68
CA LYS A 52 -4.78 0.14 -6.34
C LYS A 52 -3.29 0.18 -5.98
N LEU A 53 -2.81 -0.83 -5.25
CA LEU A 53 -1.38 -0.92 -4.91
C LEU A 53 -0.54 -1.07 -6.19
N ALA A 54 -0.95 -1.94 -7.11
CA ALA A 54 -0.21 -2.14 -8.36
C ALA A 54 -0.09 -0.85 -9.18
N ASP A 55 -1.14 -0.05 -9.27
CA ASP A 55 -1.11 1.25 -9.95
C ASP A 55 -0.12 2.22 -9.27
N LEU A 56 -0.18 2.34 -7.94
CA LEU A 56 0.73 3.21 -7.18
C LEU A 56 2.21 2.76 -7.28
N GLU A 57 2.47 1.45 -7.27
CA GLU A 57 3.82 0.89 -7.44
C GLU A 57 4.36 1.13 -8.85
N ALA A 58 3.49 1.05 -9.88
CA ALA A 58 3.87 1.36 -11.24
C ALA A 58 4.23 2.84 -11.41
N GLU A 59 3.46 3.74 -10.81
CA GLU A 59 3.77 5.17 -10.77
C GLU A 59 5.09 5.45 -10.00
N GLU A 60 5.29 4.83 -8.83
CA GLU A 60 6.54 4.95 -8.05
C GLU A 60 7.76 4.46 -8.87
N ALA A 61 7.61 3.34 -9.58
CA ALA A 61 8.66 2.81 -10.45
C ALA A 61 8.98 3.71 -11.64
N GLN A 62 7.96 4.30 -12.29
CA GLN A 62 8.15 5.25 -13.39
C GLN A 62 8.90 6.50 -12.91
N ASN A 63 8.48 7.08 -11.79
CA ASN A 63 9.14 8.24 -11.20
C ASN A 63 10.60 7.96 -10.83
N PHE A 64 10.90 6.77 -10.32
CA PHE A 64 12.27 6.36 -10.01
C PHE A 64 13.14 6.31 -11.27
N VAL A 65 12.63 5.71 -12.37
CA VAL A 65 13.33 5.66 -13.65
C VAL A 65 13.58 7.07 -14.21
N GLU A 66 12.57 7.93 -14.22
CA GLU A 66 12.73 9.30 -14.72
C GLU A 66 13.77 10.09 -13.93
N GLN A 67 13.77 9.97 -12.60
CA GLN A 67 14.79 10.62 -11.74
C GLN A 67 16.20 10.11 -12.04
N THR A 68 16.38 8.80 -12.20
CA THR A 68 17.70 8.25 -12.56
C THR A 68 18.21 8.74 -13.91
N VAL A 69 17.33 8.87 -14.90
CA VAL A 69 17.71 9.38 -16.23
C VAL A 69 18.10 10.87 -16.17
N VAL A 70 17.42 11.68 -15.37
CA VAL A 70 17.76 13.10 -15.20
C VAL A 70 19.11 13.26 -14.50
N ASP A 71 19.39 12.48 -13.46
CA ASP A 71 20.66 12.53 -12.73
C ASP A 71 21.85 12.01 -13.56
N GLU A 72 21.62 11.11 -14.53
CA GLU A 72 22.68 10.62 -15.45
C GLU A 72 22.99 11.60 -16.60
N VAL A 73 22.08 12.52 -16.92
CA VAL A 73 22.21 13.49 -18.03
C VAL A 73 22.66 14.88 -17.55
N ALA A 74 22.56 15.17 -16.24
CA ALA A 74 22.98 16.41 -15.60
C ALA A 74 24.48 16.45 -15.26
#